data_AF-A0A1V5FTS4-F1
#
_entry.id   AF-A0A1V5FTS4-F1
#
_cell.length_a   1.000
_cell.length_b   1.000
_cell.length_c   1.000
_cell.angle_alpha   90.00
_cell.angle_beta   90.00
_cell.angle_gamma   90.00
#
_symmetry.space_group_name_H-M   'P 1'
#
loop_
_entity.id
_entity.type
_entity.pdbx_description
1 polymer ?
#
loop_
_entity_poly.entity_id
_entity_poly.type
_entity_poly.pdbx_seq_one_letter_code
_entity_poly.pdbx_strand_id
1 'polypeptide(L)'
;MSPSIRSITGSARWAVLGVFALAGAAWAGSQSPTIQRLQLAQQWLQQQAELQAALHLSPTQEIAWQALQNEQRELFRHGREQLGEAASIARVELAEPNADLPELAATLETEVDLWMTEQRALRTRKLAFYETLSAEQQAVLRNELVRRIERAETLRDTLLQIAVAAP
;
A
#
# COMPACT_ATOMS: atom_id res chain seq x y z
N MET A 1 -45.90 -1.41 -15.56
CA MET A 1 -44.83 -1.85 -16.47
C MET A 1 -43.53 -1.21 -15.99
N SER A 2 -42.63 -2.04 -15.50
CA SER A 2 -41.43 -1.67 -14.76
C SER A 2 -40.34 -1.04 -15.65
N PRO A 3 -39.60 -0.03 -15.19
CA PRO A 3 -38.32 0.31 -15.80
C PRO A 3 -37.24 -0.64 -15.28
N SER A 4 -36.61 -1.33 -16.22
CA SER A 4 -35.49 -2.24 -16.03
C SER A 4 -34.24 -1.48 -15.58
N ILE A 5 -33.78 -1.80 -14.37
CA ILE A 5 -32.46 -1.43 -13.86
C ILE A 5 -31.42 -2.15 -14.72
N ARG A 6 -30.73 -1.40 -15.60
CA ARG A 6 -29.55 -1.93 -16.29
C ARG A 6 -28.44 -2.10 -15.26
N SER A 7 -28.03 -3.36 -15.13
CA SER A 7 -26.85 -3.81 -14.42
C SER A 7 -25.63 -2.98 -14.82
N ILE A 8 -25.04 -2.30 -13.84
CA ILE A 8 -23.70 -1.72 -13.95
C ILE A 8 -22.73 -2.90 -13.88
N THR A 9 -22.37 -3.40 -15.06
CA THR A 9 -21.35 -4.44 -15.27
C THR A 9 -19.98 -3.93 -14.83
N GLY A 10 -19.54 -4.37 -13.65
CA GLY A 10 -18.42 -5.32 -13.53
C GLY A 10 -16.97 -4.89 -13.79
N SER A 11 -16.65 -3.72 -14.35
CA SER A 11 -15.25 -3.41 -14.74
C SER A 11 -14.63 -2.15 -14.14
N ALA A 12 -15.35 -1.40 -13.29
CA ALA A 12 -14.87 -0.13 -12.74
C ALA A 12 -14.42 -0.19 -11.26
N ARG A 13 -14.04 -1.36 -10.73
CA ARG A 13 -13.62 -1.51 -9.31
C ARG A 13 -12.10 -1.53 -9.09
N TRP A 14 -11.29 -1.58 -10.15
CA TRP A 14 -9.83 -1.68 -10.03
C TRP A 14 -9.10 -0.33 -9.89
N ALA A 15 -9.77 0.81 -10.05
CA ALA A 15 -9.10 2.12 -10.11
C ALA A 15 -8.93 2.84 -8.76
N VAL A 16 -9.38 2.29 -7.62
CA VAL A 16 -9.35 3.00 -6.32
C VAL A 16 -8.28 2.46 -5.34
N LEU A 17 -7.56 1.39 -5.70
CA LEU A 17 -6.57 0.75 -4.81
C LEU A 17 -5.16 1.37 -4.87
N GLY A 18 -4.96 2.44 -5.64
CA GLY A 18 -3.62 2.97 -5.96
C GLY A 18 -2.97 3.93 -4.95
N VAL A 19 -3.62 4.33 -3.85
CA VAL A 19 -3.11 5.46 -3.02
C VAL A 19 -2.31 5.01 -1.78
N PHE A 20 -2.24 3.72 -1.45
CA PHE A 20 -1.42 3.23 -0.33
C PHE A 20 -0.27 2.28 -0.74
N ALA A 21 -0.04 2.10 -2.04
CA ALA A 21 1.03 1.27 -2.59
C ALA A 21 2.30 2.06 -3.01
N LEU A 22 2.58 3.21 -2.40
CA LEU A 22 3.85 3.93 -2.64
C LEU A 22 4.97 3.46 -1.70
N ALA A 23 5.21 2.15 -1.71
CA ALA A 23 6.45 1.53 -1.27
C ALA A 23 6.79 0.35 -2.20
N GLY A 24 6.75 0.57 -3.52
CA GLY A 24 6.94 -0.51 -4.50
C GLY A 24 7.56 -0.13 -5.85
N ALA A 25 7.96 1.13 -6.09
CA ALA A 25 8.53 1.54 -7.38
C ALA A 25 10.00 1.97 -7.24
N ALA A 26 10.89 1.00 -7.26
CA ALA A 26 12.28 1.20 -7.69
C ALA A 26 12.78 -0.08 -8.35
N TRP A 27 12.15 -0.44 -9.48
CA TRP A 27 12.74 -1.39 -10.43
C TRP A 27 13.60 -0.62 -11.43
N ALA A 28 14.88 -1.00 -11.46
CA ALA A 28 15.81 -0.96 -12.59
C ALA A 28 16.05 0.38 -13.32
N GLY A 29 17.07 1.11 -12.86
CA GLY A 29 17.80 2.10 -13.63
C GLY A 29 19.17 2.32 -12.99
N SER A 30 20.22 1.87 -13.66
CA SER A 30 21.61 1.79 -13.21
C SER A 30 22.17 3.10 -12.59
N GLN A 31 22.16 3.18 -11.26
CA GLN A 31 23.07 3.90 -10.35
C GLN A 31 22.83 3.30 -8.95
N SER A 32 23.86 3.14 -8.11
CA SER A 32 23.86 2.20 -6.96
C SER A 32 22.53 2.16 -6.15
N PRO A 33 21.75 1.06 -6.21
CA PRO A 33 20.40 1.00 -5.66
C PRO A 33 20.32 1.10 -4.14
N THR A 34 21.45 1.10 -3.44
CA THR A 34 21.54 1.21 -1.98
C THR A 34 21.37 2.65 -1.50
N ILE A 35 22.07 3.63 -2.10
CA ILE A 35 22.06 5.01 -1.59
C ILE A 35 20.67 5.64 -1.75
N GLN A 36 20.02 5.43 -2.89
CA GLN A 36 18.70 5.98 -3.17
C GLN A 36 17.61 5.36 -2.26
N ARG A 37 17.68 4.04 -2.01
CA ARG A 37 16.77 3.36 -1.07
C ARG A 37 16.97 3.82 0.37
N LEU A 38 18.21 4.02 0.79
CA LEU A 38 18.53 4.56 2.11
C LEU A 38 17.99 5.98 2.28
N GLN A 39 18.13 6.82 1.26
CA GLN A 39 17.62 8.19 1.29
C GLN A 39 16.08 8.22 1.38
N LEU A 40 15.37 7.38 0.61
CA LEU A 40 13.91 7.26 0.69
C LEU A 40 13.45 6.74 2.06
N ALA A 41 14.14 5.72 2.60
CA ALA A 41 13.84 5.20 3.93
C ALA A 41 14.07 6.27 5.01
N GLN A 42 15.12 7.06 4.89
CA GLN A 42 15.43 8.14 5.83
C GLN A 42 14.42 9.28 5.75
N GLN A 43 14.01 9.69 4.55
CA GLN A 43 12.93 10.67 4.36
C GLN A 43 11.61 10.18 4.98
N TRP A 44 11.28 8.90 4.80
CA TRP A 44 10.10 8.31 5.40
C TRP A 44 10.16 8.33 6.93
N LEU A 45 11.30 7.94 7.52
CA LEU A 45 11.50 7.99 8.97
C LEU A 45 11.38 9.42 9.52
N GLN A 46 11.95 10.39 8.81
CA GLN A 46 11.86 11.79 9.19
C GLN A 46 10.42 12.30 9.18
N GLN A 47 9.65 12.01 8.13
CA GLN A 47 8.23 12.39 8.05
C GLN A 47 7.39 11.75 9.17
N GLN A 48 7.72 10.52 9.58
CA GLN A 48 7.05 9.86 10.70
C GLN A 48 7.39 10.52 12.03
N ALA A 49 8.65 10.89 12.25
CA ALA A 49 9.09 11.60 13.45
C ALA A 49 8.45 12.99 13.56
N GLU A 50 8.38 13.73 12.45
CA GLU A 50 7.72 15.04 12.38
C GLU A 50 6.23 14.93 12.70
N LEU A 51 5.53 13.93 12.15
CA LEU A 51 4.12 13.68 12.46
C LEU A 51 3.92 13.30 13.94
N GLN A 52 4.75 12.40 14.48
CA GLN A 52 4.65 12.01 15.88
C GLN A 52 4.84 13.22 16.81
N ALA A 53 5.84 14.07 16.53
CA ALA A 53 6.09 15.29 17.28
C ALA A 53 4.91 16.26 17.20
N ALA A 54 4.31 16.44 16.01
CA ALA A 54 3.17 17.32 15.80
C ALA A 54 1.87 16.84 16.47
N LEU A 55 1.72 15.53 16.68
CA LEU A 55 0.56 14.95 17.35
C LEU A 55 0.59 15.12 18.87
N HIS A 56 1.74 15.44 19.48
CA HIS A 56 1.88 15.57 20.94
C HIS A 56 1.21 14.40 21.70
N LEU A 57 1.51 13.17 21.26
CA LEU A 57 0.87 11.97 21.78
C LEU A 57 1.18 11.78 23.28
N SER A 58 0.20 11.29 24.04
CA SER A 58 0.46 10.83 25.41
C SER A 58 1.33 9.55 25.39
N PRO A 59 2.02 9.20 26.50
CA PRO A 59 2.85 7.99 26.53
C PRO A 59 2.10 6.71 26.10
N THR A 60 0.81 6.59 26.47
CA THR A 60 -0.03 5.46 26.05
C THR A 60 -0.32 5.48 24.55
N GLN A 61 -0.61 6.66 23.99
CA GLN A 61 -0.83 6.83 22.56
C GLN A 61 0.46 6.59 21.75
N GLU A 62 1.62 6.97 22.27
CA GLU A 62 2.92 6.70 21.63
C GLU A 62 3.19 5.20 21.50
N ILE A 63 2.93 4.42 22.55
CA ILE A 63 3.07 2.96 22.51
C ILE A 63 2.13 2.37 21.45
N ALA A 64 0.86 2.78 21.44
CA ALA A 64 -0.12 2.31 20.46
C ALA A 64 0.28 2.69 19.02
N TRP A 65 0.78 3.91 18.83
CA TRP A 65 1.28 4.41 17.54
C TRP A 65 2.47 3.59 17.04
N GLN A 66 3.46 3.34 17.89
CA GLN A 66 4.63 2.53 17.54
C GLN A 66 4.23 1.09 17.20
N ALA A 67 3.27 0.50 17.94
CA ALA A 67 2.74 -0.83 17.63
C ALA A 67 2.12 -0.88 16.22
N LEU A 68 1.30 0.11 15.86
CA LEU A 68 0.70 0.22 14.52
C LEU A 68 1.74 0.42 13.42
N GLN A 69 2.79 1.18 13.69
CA GLN A 69 3.89 1.38 12.73
C GLN A 69 4.70 0.09 12.51
N ASN A 70 4.99 -0.65 13.59
CA ASN A 70 5.69 -1.93 13.51
C ASN A 70 4.83 -2.95 12.76
N GLU A 71 3.55 -3.05 13.09
CA GLU A 71 2.62 -3.92 12.39
C GLU A 71 2.52 -3.60 10.89
N GLN A 72 2.42 -2.32 10.54
CA GLN A 72 2.44 -1.90 9.14
C GLN A 72 3.74 -2.33 8.42
N ARG A 73 4.89 -2.19 9.09
CA ARG A 73 6.19 -2.55 8.54
C ARG A 73 6.29 -4.06 8.31
N GLU A 74 5.87 -4.85 9.28
CA GLU A 74 5.85 -6.32 9.17
C GLU A 74 4.90 -6.77 8.07
N LEU A 75 3.70 -6.18 7.97
CA LEU A 75 2.75 -6.50 6.91
C LEU A 75 3.32 -6.21 5.51
N PHE A 76 4.03 -5.09 5.32
CA PHE A 76 4.69 -4.81 4.04
C PHE A 76 5.91 -5.67 3.77
N ARG A 77 6.65 -6.06 4.82
CA ARG A 77 7.77 -6.99 4.69
C ARG A 77 7.26 -8.35 4.23
N HIS A 78 6.30 -8.91 4.97
CA HIS A 78 5.67 -10.20 4.69
C HIS A 78 4.99 -10.21 3.32
N GLY A 79 4.17 -9.21 2.99
CA GLY A 79 3.52 -9.15 1.68
C GLY A 79 4.50 -9.06 0.50
N ARG A 80 5.65 -8.39 0.66
CA ARG A 80 6.69 -8.39 -0.39
C ARG A 80 7.39 -9.74 -0.53
N GLU A 81 7.65 -10.41 0.59
CA GLU A 81 8.22 -11.76 0.60
C GLU A 81 7.27 -12.75 -0.08
N GLN A 82 6.01 -12.78 0.33
CA GLN A 82 4.97 -13.65 -0.24
C GLN A 82 4.74 -13.38 -1.73
N LEU A 83 4.57 -12.13 -2.16
CA LEU A 83 4.39 -11.81 -3.58
C LEU A 83 5.63 -12.16 -4.41
N GLY A 84 6.83 -12.01 -3.83
CA GLY A 84 8.08 -12.40 -4.48
C GLY A 84 8.19 -13.92 -4.67
N GLU A 85 7.81 -14.68 -3.65
CA GLU A 85 7.76 -16.14 -3.68
C GLU A 85 6.69 -16.63 -4.67
N ALA A 86 5.47 -16.10 -4.58
CA ALA A 86 4.37 -16.40 -5.50
C ALA A 86 4.75 -16.12 -6.96
N ALA A 87 5.43 -15.00 -7.24
CA ALA A 87 5.94 -14.70 -8.58
C ALA A 87 7.03 -15.66 -9.03
N SER A 88 7.86 -16.17 -8.11
CA SER A 88 8.88 -17.18 -8.42
C SER A 88 8.25 -18.53 -8.75
N ILE A 89 7.28 -18.98 -7.94
CA ILE A 89 6.52 -20.22 -8.14
C ILE A 89 5.79 -20.16 -9.49
N ALA A 90 5.06 -19.07 -9.75
CA ALA A 90 4.34 -18.89 -11.00
C ALA A 90 5.27 -18.98 -12.23
N ARG A 91 6.49 -18.45 -12.17
CA ARG A 91 7.46 -18.57 -13.28
C ARG A 91 7.91 -20.00 -13.52
N VAL A 92 8.08 -20.78 -12.46
CA VAL A 92 8.47 -22.19 -12.57
C VAL A 92 7.32 -23.00 -13.16
N GLU A 93 6.12 -22.86 -12.60
CA GLU A 93 4.94 -23.59 -13.07
C GLU A 93 4.58 -23.26 -14.51
N LEU A 94 4.64 -21.98 -14.91
CA LEU A 94 4.39 -21.56 -16.29
C LEU A 94 5.44 -22.06 -17.30
N ALA A 95 6.60 -22.55 -16.84
CA ALA A 95 7.59 -23.17 -17.71
C ALA A 95 7.24 -24.63 -18.05
N GLU A 96 6.34 -25.26 -17.30
CA GLU A 96 5.90 -26.63 -17.55
C GLU A 96 4.94 -26.68 -18.76
N PRO A 97 5.12 -27.64 -19.69
CA PRO A 97 4.33 -27.73 -20.92
C PRO A 97 2.84 -28.06 -20.66
N ASN A 98 2.51 -28.53 -19.47
CA ASN A 98 1.18 -28.92 -19.02
C ASN A 98 0.75 -28.20 -17.74
N ALA A 99 1.23 -26.97 -17.53
CA ALA A 99 0.87 -26.14 -16.39
C ALA A 99 -0.66 -26.04 -16.20
N ASP A 100 -1.15 -26.30 -14.99
CA ASP A 100 -2.55 -26.10 -14.63
C ASP A 100 -2.78 -24.61 -14.32
N LEU A 101 -3.12 -23.84 -15.35
CA LEU A 101 -3.36 -22.39 -15.21
C LEU A 101 -4.51 -22.06 -14.24
N PRO A 102 -5.65 -22.79 -14.24
CA PRO A 102 -6.68 -22.61 -13.21
C PRO A 102 -6.16 -22.77 -11.77
N GLU A 103 -5.38 -23.81 -11.48
CA GLU A 103 -4.84 -24.06 -10.13
C GLU A 103 -3.84 -22.97 -9.72
N LEU A 104 -2.93 -22.59 -10.62
CA LEU A 104 -1.98 -21.50 -10.38
C LEU A 104 -2.71 -20.17 -10.10
N ALA A 105 -3.73 -19.84 -10.90
CA ALA A 105 -4.51 -18.62 -10.70
C ALA A 105 -5.22 -18.61 -9.33
N ALA A 106 -5.87 -19.72 -8.96
CA ALA A 106 -6.54 -19.85 -7.66
C ALA A 106 -5.58 -19.68 -6.47
N THR A 107 -4.36 -20.22 -6.60
CA THR A 107 -3.31 -20.07 -5.59
C THR A 107 -2.88 -18.61 -5.43
N LEU A 108 -2.60 -17.93 -6.54
CA LEU A 108 -2.21 -16.52 -6.53
C LEU A 108 -3.32 -15.61 -5.98
N GLU A 109 -4.57 -15.86 -6.37
CA GLU A 109 -5.73 -15.12 -5.85
C GLU A 109 -5.88 -15.29 -4.34
N THR A 110 -5.69 -16.52 -3.83
CA THR A 110 -5.76 -16.82 -2.39
C THR A 110 -4.71 -16.01 -1.60
N GLU A 111 -3.47 -15.94 -2.07
CA GLU A 111 -2.41 -15.16 -1.42
C GLU A 111 -2.73 -13.66 -1.41
N VAL A 112 -3.26 -13.14 -2.52
CA VAL A 112 -3.71 -11.73 -2.60
C VAL A 112 -4.84 -11.47 -1.60
N ASP A 113 -5.82 -12.36 -1.50
CA ASP A 113 -6.96 -12.22 -0.60
C ASP A 113 -6.56 -12.27 0.88
N LEU A 114 -5.61 -13.13 1.24
CA LEU A 114 -5.01 -13.18 2.58
C LEU A 114 -4.34 -11.85 2.92
N TRP A 115 -3.48 -11.35 2.03
CA TRP A 115 -2.81 -10.06 2.22
C TRP A 115 -3.81 -8.90 2.34
N MET A 116 -4.85 -8.89 1.51
CA MET A 116 -5.91 -7.87 1.57
C MET A 116 -6.72 -7.94 2.88
N THR A 117 -6.89 -9.13 3.44
CA THR A 117 -7.56 -9.32 4.73
C THR A 117 -6.72 -8.72 5.87
N GLU A 118 -5.42 -8.96 5.88
CA GLU A 118 -4.50 -8.37 6.86
C GLU A 118 -4.45 -6.83 6.77
N GLN A 119 -4.45 -6.29 5.54
CA GLN A 119 -4.54 -4.83 5.31
C GLN A 119 -5.82 -4.23 5.88
N ARG A 120 -6.96 -4.90 5.69
CA ARG A 120 -8.25 -4.45 6.27
C ARG A 120 -8.21 -4.48 7.79
N ALA A 121 -7.62 -5.52 8.39
CA ALA A 121 -7.50 -5.63 9.84
C ALA A 121 -6.61 -4.50 10.42
N LEU A 122 -5.48 -4.20 9.78
CA LEU A 122 -4.61 -3.09 10.17
C LEU A 122 -5.35 -1.74 10.02
N ARG A 123 -6.12 -1.54 8.95
CA ARG A 123 -6.93 -0.33 8.77
C ARG A 123 -7.94 -0.16 9.90
N THR A 124 -8.62 -1.22 10.30
CA THR A 124 -9.57 -1.18 11.44
C THR A 124 -8.86 -0.75 12.73
N ARG A 125 -7.67 -1.30 13.02
CA ARG A 125 -6.88 -0.89 14.21
C ARG A 125 -6.43 0.57 14.16
N LYS A 126 -6.03 1.06 12.98
CA LYS A 126 -5.69 2.48 12.79
C LYS A 126 -6.88 3.41 13.02
N LEU A 127 -8.08 3.01 12.59
CA LEU A 127 -9.30 3.78 12.83
C LEU A 127 -9.65 3.79 14.32
N ALA A 128 -9.55 2.64 15.00
CA ALA A 128 -9.73 2.59 16.45
C ALA A 128 -8.74 3.50 17.19
N PHE A 129 -7.46 3.53 16.79
CA PHE A 129 -6.49 4.48 17.33
C PHE A 129 -6.87 5.93 17.06
N TYR A 130 -7.32 6.25 15.85
CA TYR A 130 -7.77 7.61 15.49
C TYR A 130 -8.91 8.10 16.39
N GLU A 131 -9.84 7.21 16.76
CA GLU A 131 -10.93 7.51 17.69
C GLU A 131 -10.45 7.84 19.12
N THR A 132 -9.23 7.41 19.49
CA THR A 132 -8.62 7.75 20.79
C THR A 132 -7.92 9.12 20.82
N LEU A 133 -7.78 9.78 19.67
CA LEU A 133 -7.11 11.08 19.55
C LEU A 133 -8.07 12.24 19.90
N SER A 134 -7.52 13.34 20.40
CA SER A 134 -8.28 14.58 20.57
C SER A 134 -8.70 15.18 19.22
N ALA A 135 -9.67 16.09 19.20
CA ALA A 135 -10.11 16.75 17.97
C ALA A 135 -8.97 17.48 17.24
N GLU A 136 -8.07 18.10 17.99
CA GLU A 136 -6.88 18.79 17.46
C GLU A 136 -5.91 17.78 16.83
N GLN A 137 -5.60 16.69 17.53
CA GLN A 137 -4.74 15.61 17.03
C GLN A 137 -5.33 14.96 15.77
N GLN A 138 -6.65 14.72 15.76
CA GLN A 138 -7.38 14.21 14.61
C GLN A 138 -7.31 15.15 13.40
N ALA A 139 -7.35 16.47 13.61
CA ALA A 139 -7.18 17.45 12.54
C ALA A 139 -5.76 17.42 11.96
N VAL A 140 -4.73 17.34 12.80
CA VAL A 140 -3.34 17.17 12.38
C VAL A 140 -3.18 15.92 11.52
N LEU A 141 -3.70 14.77 11.97
CA LEU A 141 -3.60 13.52 11.23
C LEU A 141 -4.33 13.58 9.88
N ARG A 142 -5.55 14.15 9.84
CA ARG A 142 -6.31 14.32 8.58
C ARG A 142 -5.55 15.17 7.58
N ASN A 143 -4.97 16.29 8.01
CA ASN A 143 -4.19 17.17 7.13
C ASN A 143 -2.98 16.45 6.55
N GLU A 144 -2.28 15.65 7.36
CA GLU A 144 -1.16 14.85 6.87
C GLU A 144 -1.61 13.77 5.88
N LEU A 145 -2.77 13.13 6.11
CA LEU A 145 -3.33 12.17 5.16
C LEU A 145 -3.66 12.84 3.81
N VAL A 146 -4.22 14.05 3.82
CA VAL A 146 -4.46 14.83 2.59
C VAL A 146 -3.16 15.07 1.83
N ARG A 147 -2.11 15.57 2.52
CA ARG A 147 -0.79 15.79 1.89
C ARG A 147 -0.18 14.53 1.30
N ARG A 148 -0.44 13.36 1.91
CA ARG A 148 0.02 12.07 1.36
C ARG A 148 -0.71 11.71 0.07
N ILE A 149 -2.02 11.94 0.02
CA ILE A 149 -2.84 11.74 -1.18
C ILE A 149 -2.35 12.66 -2.30
N GLU A 150 -2.18 13.95 -2.03
CA GLU A 150 -1.71 14.94 -3.02
C GLU A 150 -0.33 14.57 -3.60
N ARG A 151 0.60 14.11 -2.74
CA ARG A 151 1.90 13.60 -3.18
C ARG A 151 1.77 12.37 -4.06
N ALA A 152 0.86 11.45 -3.72
CA ALA A 152 0.63 10.24 -4.50
C ALA A 152 0.03 10.56 -5.88
N GLU A 153 -0.90 11.51 -5.96
CA GLU A 153 -1.48 11.99 -7.21
C GLU A 153 -0.43 12.64 -8.11
N THR A 154 0.42 13.50 -7.54
CA THR A 154 1.54 14.12 -8.29
C THR A 154 2.49 13.07 -8.88
N LEU A 155 2.81 12.03 -8.11
CA LEU A 155 3.66 10.93 -8.57
C LEU A 155 2.99 10.13 -9.68
N ARG A 156 1.70 9.78 -9.52
CA ARG A 156 0.91 9.09 -10.55
C ARG A 156 0.92 9.89 -11.85
N ASP A 157 0.65 11.19 -11.79
CA ASP A 157 0.54 12.03 -12.98
C ASP A 157 1.89 12.16 -13.70
N THR A 158 2.99 12.25 -12.93
CA THR A 158 4.35 12.21 -13.47
C THR A 158 4.65 10.89 -14.19
N LEU A 159 4.27 9.75 -13.60
CA LEU A 159 4.47 8.43 -14.21
C LEU A 159 3.67 8.25 -15.49
N LEU A 160 2.42 8.74 -15.52
CA LEU A 160 1.59 8.71 -16.73
C LEU A 160 2.20 9.56 -17.85
N GLN A 161 2.77 10.73 -17.54
CA GLN A 161 3.44 11.58 -18.53
C GLN A 161 4.68 10.89 -19.13
N ILE A 162 5.48 10.20 -18.30
CA ILE A 162 6.64 9.44 -18.78
C ILE A 162 6.20 8.28 -19.68
N ALA A 163 5.15 7.55 -19.32
CA ALA A 163 4.63 6.43 -20.11
C ALA A 163 4.10 6.87 -21.49
N VAL A 164 3.53 8.08 -21.59
CA VAL A 164 3.06 8.66 -22.85
C VAL A 164 4.21 9.24 -23.70
N ALA A 165 5.31 9.63 -23.06
CA ALA A 165 6.49 10.20 -23.73
C ALA A 165 7.54 9.17 -24.18
N ALA A 166 7.36 7.89 -23.83
CA ALA A 166 8.22 6.80 -24.30
C ALA A 166 7.83 6.40 -25.75
N PRO A 167 8.77 6.45 -26.73
CA PRO A 167 8.49 6.14 -28.14
C PRO A 167 8.25 4.66 -28.42
#